data_AF-A0A2R6MEQ6-F1
#
_entry.id   AF-A0A2R6MEQ6-F1
#
_cell.length_a   1.000
_cell.length_b   1.000
_cell.length_c   1.000
_cell.angle_alpha   90.00
_cell.angle_beta   90.00
_cell.angle_gamma   90.00
#
_symmetry.space_group_name_H-M   'P 1'
#
loop_
_entity.id
_entity.type
_entity.pdbx_description
1 polymer ?
#
loop_
_entity_poly.entity_id
_entity_poly.type
_entity_poly.pdbx_seq_one_letter_code
_entity_poly.pdbx_strand_id
1 'polypeptide(L)'
;MRLYQTWKNYAAQVVLERELPVVSSVVRDRLVDLHTEFFVEHSERDGERRRDRLDGLFDRTLDMYVAALREGYPEAEAREITHIVAAWEFMNHGWGELLEIPPAETDDYYERYASFFRGYGITPEEPLGEFTPSGGLPDAPETRERMNGDYPFAEAGLADDVYIYAEADERRLSRDGAESKLGAVSTD
;
A
#
# COMPACT_ATOMS: atom_id res chain seq x y z
N MET A 1 -4.22 -14.50 -6.11
CA MET A 1 -5.06 -14.26 -4.92
C MET A 1 -5.30 -12.76 -4.87
N ARG A 2 -6.53 -12.27 -5.07
CA ARG A 2 -6.78 -10.82 -5.01
C ARG A 2 -6.84 -10.42 -3.53
N LEU A 3 -6.22 -9.29 -3.14
CA LEU A 3 -6.23 -8.70 -1.79
C LEU A 3 -7.64 -8.22 -1.33
N TYR A 4 -8.71 -8.89 -1.77
CA TYR A 4 -10.08 -8.73 -1.27
C TYR A 4 -10.28 -9.45 0.07
N GLN A 5 -9.32 -10.27 0.49
CA GLN A 5 -9.39 -10.95 1.77
C GLN A 5 -8.86 -10.05 2.89
N THR A 6 -9.83 -9.53 3.65
CA THR A 6 -9.74 -9.10 5.06
C THR A 6 -9.44 -7.64 5.42
N TRP A 7 -10.05 -6.69 4.71
CA TRP A 7 -10.26 -5.34 5.27
C TRP A 7 -11.13 -5.34 6.55
N LYS A 8 -11.97 -6.36 6.79
CA LYS A 8 -12.69 -6.50 8.08
C LYS A 8 -11.76 -6.67 9.29
N ASN A 9 -10.55 -7.19 9.08
CA ASN A 9 -9.54 -7.27 10.13
C ASN A 9 -8.71 -5.97 10.21
N TYR A 10 -8.42 -5.35 9.07
CA TYR A 10 -7.65 -4.09 9.01
C TYR A 10 -8.45 -2.88 9.49
N ALA A 11 -9.72 -2.72 9.10
CA ALA A 11 -10.60 -1.67 9.60
C ALA A 11 -10.84 -1.79 11.11
N ALA A 12 -10.92 -3.01 11.66
CA ALA A 12 -10.98 -3.22 13.10
C ALA A 12 -9.66 -2.86 13.80
N GLN A 13 -8.50 -3.07 13.17
CA GLN A 13 -7.19 -2.66 13.69
C GLN A 13 -7.00 -1.14 13.62
N VAL A 14 -7.29 -0.50 12.48
CA VAL A 14 -7.12 0.94 12.29
C VAL A 14 -8.13 1.75 13.11
N VAL A 15 -9.36 1.26 13.31
CA VAL A 15 -10.32 1.90 14.23
C VAL A 15 -9.84 1.84 15.68
N LEU A 16 -9.15 0.79 16.11
CA LEU A 16 -8.49 0.75 17.43
C LEU A 16 -7.27 1.67 17.49
N GLU A 17 -6.58 1.91 16.37
CA GLU A 17 -5.41 2.81 16.25
C GLU A 17 -5.79 4.29 16.14
N ARG A 18 -6.96 4.64 15.59
CA ARG A 18 -7.45 6.03 15.60
C ARG A 18 -7.69 6.57 17.01
N GLU A 19 -7.96 5.68 17.98
CA GLU A 19 -8.09 6.04 19.40
C GLU A 19 -6.81 5.81 20.23
N LEU A 20 -5.78 5.20 19.64
CA LEU A 20 -4.50 4.94 20.31
C LEU A 20 -3.37 5.67 19.57
N PRO A 21 -2.73 6.69 20.17
CA PRO A 21 -1.70 7.50 19.50
C PRO A 21 -0.42 6.74 19.09
N VAL A 22 -0.39 5.42 19.28
CA VAL A 22 0.74 4.51 19.06
C VAL A 22 0.23 3.24 18.39
N VAL A 23 0.59 3.02 17.11
CA VAL A 23 0.58 1.66 16.54
C VAL A 23 1.53 0.84 17.40
N SER A 24 1.01 -0.16 18.11
CA SER A 24 1.86 -0.98 18.97
C SER A 24 2.99 -1.60 18.15
N SER A 25 4.18 -1.77 18.73
CA SER A 25 5.33 -2.34 18.01
C SER A 25 4.99 -3.70 17.37
N VAL A 26 4.19 -4.52 18.06
CA VAL A 26 3.75 -5.82 17.54
C VAL A 26 2.88 -5.70 16.28
N VAL A 27 1.96 -4.74 16.22
CA VAL A 27 1.10 -4.54 15.04
C VAL A 27 1.93 -3.99 13.90
N ARG A 28 2.83 -3.05 14.19
CA ARG A 28 3.77 -2.49 13.22
C ARG A 28 4.62 -3.58 12.58
N ASP A 29 5.29 -4.40 13.40
CA ASP A 29 6.13 -5.51 12.92
C ASP A 29 5.30 -6.48 12.06
N ARG A 30 4.07 -6.79 12.48
CA ARG A 30 3.19 -7.68 11.71
C ARG A 30 2.76 -7.10 10.36
N LEU A 31 2.53 -5.79 10.28
CA LEU A 31 2.15 -5.12 9.03
C LEU A 31 3.33 -5.06 8.06
N VAL A 32 4.54 -4.79 8.57
CA VAL A 32 5.78 -4.85 7.79
C VAL A 32 5.97 -6.26 7.24
N ASP A 33 5.96 -7.27 8.11
CA ASP A 33 6.13 -8.68 7.72
C ASP A 33 5.15 -9.10 6.61
N LEU A 34 3.87 -8.71 6.72
CA LEU A 34 2.86 -9.06 5.74
C LEU A 34 3.16 -8.47 4.35
N HIS A 35 3.54 -7.20 4.28
CA HIS A 35 3.87 -6.57 3.01
C HIS A 35 5.17 -7.14 2.44
N THR A 36 6.19 -7.33 3.27
CA THR A 36 7.44 -7.93 2.84
C THR A 36 7.23 -9.34 2.30
N GLU A 37 6.50 -10.20 3.01
CA GLU A 37 6.18 -11.56 2.54
C GLU A 37 5.49 -11.52 1.16
N PHE A 38 4.51 -10.62 0.98
CA PHE A 38 3.83 -10.47 -0.30
C PHE A 38 4.81 -10.08 -1.41
N PHE A 39 5.60 -9.02 -1.25
CA PHE A 39 6.51 -8.56 -2.32
C PHE A 39 7.70 -9.49 -2.55
N VAL A 40 8.16 -10.21 -1.52
CA VAL A 40 9.16 -11.27 -1.65
C VAL A 40 8.61 -12.43 -2.47
N GLU A 41 7.38 -12.89 -2.20
CA GLU A 41 6.72 -13.98 -2.94
C GLU A 41 6.49 -13.62 -4.42
N HIS A 42 6.13 -12.36 -4.70
CA HIS A 42 5.82 -11.90 -6.06
C HIS A 42 7.05 -11.34 -6.81
N SER A 43 8.22 -11.29 -6.17
CA SER A 43 9.47 -10.97 -6.85
C SER A 43 9.83 -12.09 -7.83
N GLU A 44 9.97 -11.77 -9.11
CA GLU A 44 10.36 -12.76 -10.13
C GLU A 44 11.75 -13.36 -9.89
N ARG A 45 12.63 -12.61 -9.21
CA ARG A 45 13.95 -13.06 -8.78
C ARG A 45 14.40 -12.30 -7.55
N ASP A 46 15.37 -12.88 -6.84
CA ASP A 46 16.06 -12.24 -5.72
C ASP A 46 15.14 -11.80 -4.56
N GLY A 47 13.90 -12.28 -4.47
CA GLY A 47 12.93 -11.88 -3.44
C GLY A 47 13.50 -11.91 -2.03
N GLU A 48 14.05 -13.05 -1.60
CA GLU A 48 14.69 -13.17 -0.28
C GLU A 48 15.90 -12.24 -0.09
N ARG A 49 16.62 -11.86 -1.17
CA ARG A 49 17.72 -10.90 -1.11
C ARG A 49 17.24 -9.44 -1.07
N ARG A 50 15.96 -9.18 -1.36
CA ARG A 50 15.31 -7.87 -1.25
C ARG A 50 14.63 -7.67 0.11
N ARG A 51 14.41 -8.74 0.87
CA ARG A 51 13.67 -8.76 2.14
C ARG A 51 14.07 -7.65 3.10
N ASP A 52 15.35 -7.57 3.48
CA ASP A 52 15.81 -6.57 4.47
C ASP A 52 15.54 -5.12 4.02
N ARG A 53 15.63 -4.86 2.71
CA ARG A 53 15.31 -3.54 2.15
C ARG A 53 13.81 -3.28 2.14
N LEU A 54 13.00 -4.28 1.79
CA LEU A 54 11.54 -4.21 1.83
C LEU A 54 11.03 -4.00 3.26
N ASP A 55 11.60 -4.71 4.24
CA ASP A 55 11.30 -4.51 5.66
C ASP A 55 11.59 -3.07 6.08
N GLY A 56 12.79 -2.57 5.76
CA GLY A 56 13.16 -1.18 6.04
C GLY A 56 12.26 -0.16 5.34
N LEU A 57 11.88 -0.40 4.09
CA LEU A 57 10.96 0.45 3.33
C LEU A 57 9.59 0.52 4.01
N PHE A 58 8.95 -0.63 4.25
CA PHE A 58 7.58 -0.68 4.78
C PHE A 58 7.51 -0.17 6.22
N ASP A 59 8.56 -0.44 6.99
CA ASP A 59 8.75 0.16 8.30
C ASP A 59 8.69 1.71 8.21
N ARG A 60 9.44 2.33 7.29
CA ARG A 60 9.47 3.79 7.16
C ARG A 60 8.20 4.36 6.54
N THR A 61 7.56 3.66 5.61
CA THR A 61 6.27 4.12 5.06
C THR A 61 5.14 4.03 6.09
N LEU A 62 5.22 3.16 7.11
CA LEU A 62 4.29 3.21 8.24
C LEU A 62 4.47 4.49 9.09
N ASP A 63 5.70 4.98 9.26
CA ASP A 63 5.92 6.27 9.93
C ASP A 63 5.32 7.42 9.11
N MET A 64 5.43 7.34 7.78
CA MET A 64 4.83 8.30 6.85
C MET A 64 3.29 8.26 6.87
N TYR A 65 2.69 7.06 6.89
CA TYR A 65 1.26 6.87 7.07
C TYR A 65 0.75 7.57 8.34
N VAL A 66 1.43 7.35 9.47
CA VAL A 66 1.07 7.99 10.75
C VAL A 66 1.26 9.51 10.68
N ALA A 67 2.29 10.00 10.00
CA ALA A 67 2.49 11.43 9.79
C ALA A 67 1.35 12.06 8.97
N ALA A 68 0.97 11.46 7.84
CA ALA A 68 -0.15 11.93 7.03
C ALA A 68 -1.47 11.98 7.83
N LEU A 69 -1.78 10.93 8.59
CA LEU A 69 -2.97 10.93 9.47
C LEU A 69 -2.93 12.07 10.51
N ARG A 70 -1.76 12.36 11.09
CA ARG A 70 -1.59 13.45 12.07
C ARG A 70 -1.73 14.83 11.45
N GLU A 71 -1.41 14.98 10.17
CA GLU A 71 -1.63 16.21 9.41
C GLU A 71 -3.07 16.37 8.90
N GLY A 72 -3.92 15.36 9.13
CA GLY A 72 -5.35 15.42 8.83
C GLY A 72 -5.75 14.84 7.47
N TYR A 73 -4.84 14.14 6.78
CA TYR A 73 -5.19 13.40 5.58
C TYR A 73 -6.18 12.27 5.93
N PRO A 74 -7.23 12.05 5.11
CA PRO A 74 -8.03 10.84 5.19
C PRO A 74 -7.16 9.59 5.07
N GLU A 75 -7.59 8.50 5.71
CA GLU A 75 -6.85 7.23 5.69
C GLU A 75 -6.59 6.70 4.28
N ALA A 76 -7.55 6.84 3.37
CA ALA A 76 -7.37 6.45 1.97
C ALA A 76 -6.21 7.22 1.32
N GLU A 77 -6.13 8.52 1.53
CA GLU A 77 -5.05 9.37 1.02
C GLU A 77 -3.71 9.07 1.71
N ALA A 78 -3.71 8.83 3.02
CA ALA A 78 -2.52 8.42 3.75
C ALA A 78 -1.95 7.09 3.23
N ARG A 79 -2.81 6.14 2.84
CA ARG A 79 -2.40 4.90 2.16
C ARG A 79 -1.86 5.20 0.76
N GLU A 80 -2.59 5.94 -0.04
CA GLU A 80 -2.18 6.31 -1.40
C GLU A 80 -0.77 6.96 -1.41
N ILE A 81 -0.51 7.90 -0.50
CA ILE A 81 0.82 8.49 -0.25
C ILE A 81 1.91 7.42 -0.10
N THR A 82 1.68 6.40 0.73
CA THR A 82 2.67 5.33 0.97
C THR A 82 2.87 4.41 -0.22
N HIS A 83 1.81 4.14 -1.00
CA HIS A 83 1.91 3.34 -2.22
C HIS A 83 2.69 4.08 -3.31
N ILE A 84 2.51 5.40 -3.44
CA ILE A 84 3.31 6.25 -4.35
C ILE A 84 4.80 6.18 -4.01
N VAL A 85 5.13 6.32 -2.72
CA VAL A 85 6.52 6.23 -2.24
C VAL A 85 7.13 4.85 -2.50
N ALA A 86 6.37 3.77 -2.23
CA ALA A 86 6.82 2.43 -2.55
C ALA A 86 7.03 2.23 -4.05
N ALA A 87 6.16 2.80 -4.90
CA ALA A 87 6.31 2.73 -6.35
C ALA A 87 7.59 3.43 -6.83
N TRP A 88 7.93 4.62 -6.32
CA TRP A 88 9.21 5.26 -6.63
C TRP A 88 10.41 4.42 -6.21
N GLU A 89 10.38 3.84 -5.02
CA GLU A 89 11.44 2.94 -4.56
C GLU A 89 11.59 1.74 -5.50
N PHE A 90 10.49 1.11 -5.90
CA PHE A 90 10.52 -0.01 -6.83
C PHE A 90 11.03 0.40 -8.22
N MET A 91 10.65 1.58 -8.71
CA MET A 91 11.18 2.12 -9.97
C MET A 91 12.68 2.37 -9.91
N ASN A 92 13.17 2.94 -8.81
CA ASN A 92 14.60 3.22 -8.60
C ASN A 92 15.46 1.94 -8.61
N HIS A 93 14.92 0.82 -8.13
CA HIS A 93 15.58 -0.49 -8.18
C HIS A 93 15.26 -1.31 -9.43
N GLY A 94 14.34 -0.82 -10.27
CA GLY A 94 13.87 -1.53 -11.45
C GLY A 94 13.06 -2.78 -11.13
N TRP A 95 12.34 -2.82 -10.00
CA TRP A 95 11.44 -3.91 -9.64
C TRP A 95 10.08 -3.75 -10.30
N GLY A 96 10.08 -3.67 -11.64
CA GLY A 96 8.87 -3.42 -12.44
C GLY A 96 7.75 -4.43 -12.18
N GLU A 97 8.10 -5.69 -11.90
CA GLU A 97 7.12 -6.73 -11.54
C GLU A 97 6.31 -6.44 -10.27
N LEU A 98 6.78 -5.52 -9.42
CA LEU A 98 6.15 -5.18 -8.14
C LEU A 98 5.37 -3.86 -8.20
N LEU A 99 5.37 -3.16 -9.35
CA LEU A 99 4.71 -1.86 -9.46
C LEU A 99 3.20 -1.99 -9.39
N GLU A 100 2.61 -1.26 -8.45
CA GLU A 100 1.17 -1.09 -8.30
C GLU A 100 0.65 0.20 -8.97
N ILE A 101 1.55 1.13 -9.27
CA ILE A 101 1.27 2.38 -9.99
C ILE A 101 2.04 2.38 -11.32
N PRO A 102 1.39 2.68 -12.45
CA PRO A 102 2.09 2.80 -13.73
C PRO A 102 3.16 3.89 -13.71
N PRO A 103 4.37 3.67 -14.27
CA PRO A 103 5.40 4.70 -14.37
C PRO A 103 4.98 5.97 -15.13
N ALA A 104 3.97 5.86 -15.99
CA ALA A 104 3.46 6.99 -16.77
C ALA A 104 2.61 7.96 -15.94
N GLU A 105 2.08 7.53 -14.79
CA GLU A 105 1.16 8.34 -13.95
C GLU A 105 1.87 8.97 -12.76
N THR A 106 3.17 8.72 -12.58
CA THR A 106 3.85 9.02 -11.31
C THR A 106 3.99 10.52 -11.04
N ASP A 107 4.13 11.34 -12.09
CA ASP A 107 4.15 12.80 -11.96
C ASP A 107 2.79 13.35 -11.50
N ASP A 108 1.69 12.78 -11.99
CA ASP A 108 0.34 13.20 -11.60
C ASP A 108 0.08 12.87 -10.11
N TYR A 109 0.55 11.70 -9.65
CA TYR A 109 0.51 11.31 -8.24
C TYR A 109 1.39 12.22 -7.35
N TYR A 110 2.55 12.66 -7.84
CA TYR A 110 3.37 13.65 -7.14
C TYR A 110 2.60 14.95 -6.92
N GLU A 111 2.02 15.51 -7.98
CA GLU A 111 1.31 16.79 -7.93
C GLU A 111 0.11 16.75 -6.98
N ARG A 112 -0.60 15.61 -6.92
CA ARG A 112 -1.74 15.40 -6.02
C ARG A 112 -1.41 15.63 -4.54
N TYR A 113 -0.26 15.13 -4.08
CA TYR A 113 0.18 15.22 -2.67
C TYR A 113 1.42 16.10 -2.49
N ALA A 114 1.68 17.00 -3.43
CA ALA A 114 2.93 17.75 -3.47
C ALA A 114 3.19 18.60 -2.21
N SER A 115 2.14 19.04 -1.51
CA SER A 115 2.28 19.75 -0.24
C SER A 115 2.89 18.86 0.86
N PHE A 116 2.39 17.63 1.02
CA PHE A 116 2.96 16.64 1.94
C PHE A 116 4.39 16.28 1.53
N PHE A 117 4.59 15.95 0.24
CA PHE A 117 5.90 15.53 -0.24
C PHE A 117 6.96 16.61 -0.07
N ARG A 118 6.68 17.87 -0.45
CA ARG A 118 7.62 18.97 -0.22
C ARG A 118 7.85 19.25 1.26
N GLY A 119 6.84 19.06 2.11
CA GLY A 119 6.95 19.25 3.56
C GLY A 119 7.98 18.32 4.20
N TYR A 120 8.09 17.10 3.69
CA TYR A 120 9.00 16.06 4.20
C TYR A 120 10.21 15.78 3.28
N GLY A 121 10.45 16.61 2.26
CA GLY A 121 11.57 16.41 1.33
C GLY A 121 11.48 15.12 0.50
N ILE A 122 10.27 14.59 0.29
CA ILE A 122 10.02 13.39 -0.48
C ILE A 122 10.04 13.74 -1.98
N THR A 123 10.81 12.98 -2.75
CA THR A 123 10.93 13.11 -4.21
C THR A 123 11.00 11.74 -4.87
N PRO A 124 10.77 11.62 -6.20
CA PRO A 124 10.97 10.35 -6.90
C PRO A 124 12.38 9.76 -6.71
N GLU A 125 13.42 10.59 -6.66
CA GLU A 125 14.81 10.17 -6.45
C GLU A 125 15.14 9.86 -4.99
N GLU A 126 14.47 10.52 -4.05
CA GLU A 126 14.60 10.31 -2.60
C GLU A 126 13.22 10.02 -1.98
N PRO A 127 12.66 8.80 -2.17
CA PRO A 127 11.26 8.50 -1.86
C PRO A 127 10.91 8.63 -0.38
N LEU A 128 11.88 8.42 0.51
CA LEU A 128 11.65 8.51 1.95
C LEU A 128 11.87 9.92 2.51
N GLY A 129 12.55 10.83 1.81
CA GLY A 129 12.85 12.17 2.33
C GLY A 129 13.36 12.15 3.79
N GLU A 130 12.72 12.93 4.66
CA GLU A 130 13.00 12.98 6.11
C GLU A 130 12.80 11.65 6.87
N PHE A 131 12.01 10.72 6.32
CA PHE A 131 11.81 9.38 6.91
C PHE A 131 12.96 8.42 6.63
N THR A 132 13.96 8.82 5.83
CA THR A 132 15.15 8.01 5.55
C THR A 132 15.92 7.73 6.84
N PRO A 133 16.22 6.45 7.18
CA PRO A 133 17.06 6.14 8.33
C PRO A 133 18.43 6.79 8.21
N SER A 134 19.07 7.13 9.33
CA SER A 134 20.38 7.80 9.32
C SER A 134 21.50 7.02 8.62
N GLY A 135 21.36 5.69 8.51
CA GLY A 135 22.26 4.80 7.76
C GLY A 135 21.79 4.45 6.35
N GLY A 136 20.67 5.01 5.90
CA GLY A 136 19.96 4.57 4.69
C GLY A 136 19.20 3.26 4.88
N LEU A 137 18.51 2.82 3.83
CA LEU A 137 17.94 1.47 3.75
C LEU A 137 19.02 0.43 3.44
N PRO A 138 18.85 -0.83 3.86
CA PRO A 138 19.73 -1.93 3.43
C PRO A 138 19.85 -2.02 1.91
N ASP A 139 21.03 -2.43 1.42
CA ASP A 139 21.24 -2.68 -0.01
C ASP A 139 20.39 -3.86 -0.49
N ALA A 140 19.92 -3.79 -1.73
CA ALA A 140 19.21 -4.89 -2.37
C ALA A 140 19.58 -5.01 -3.85
N PRO A 141 19.37 -6.19 -4.48
CA PRO A 141 19.65 -6.39 -5.90
C PRO A 141 18.68 -5.59 -6.78
N GLU A 142 19.23 -4.85 -7.74
CA GLU A 142 18.47 -4.16 -8.78
C GLU A 142 18.13 -5.11 -9.95
N THR A 143 17.03 -4.84 -10.65
CA THR A 143 16.63 -5.54 -11.88
C THR A 143 16.18 -4.58 -12.98
N ARG A 144 16.98 -3.53 -13.25
CA ARG A 144 16.64 -2.42 -14.14
C ARG A 144 16.05 -2.82 -15.50
N GLU A 145 16.43 -3.97 -16.05
CA GLU A 145 15.87 -4.47 -17.30
C GLU A 145 14.35 -4.71 -17.24
N ARG A 146 13.80 -5.03 -16.06
CA ARG A 146 12.37 -5.28 -15.83
C ARG A 146 11.50 -4.05 -16.00
N MET A 147 12.07 -2.85 -15.99
CA MET A 147 11.33 -1.63 -16.28
C MET A 147 10.79 -1.58 -17.72
N ASN A 148 11.27 -2.43 -18.64
CA ASN A 148 10.72 -2.56 -20.00
C ASN A 148 9.70 -3.70 -20.14
N GLY A 149 9.31 -4.34 -19.02
CA GLY A 149 8.38 -5.46 -18.98
C GLY A 149 6.93 -5.06 -18.75
N ASP A 150 6.08 -6.06 -18.55
CA ASP A 150 4.71 -5.86 -18.09
C ASP A 150 4.69 -5.54 -16.58
N TYR A 151 3.70 -4.74 -16.16
CA TYR A 151 3.47 -4.38 -14.75
C TYR A 151 2.19 -5.08 -14.24
N PRO A 152 2.27 -6.33 -13.75
CA PRO A 152 1.10 -7.17 -13.52
C PRO A 152 0.17 -6.70 -12.39
N PHE A 153 0.68 -5.85 -11.48
CA PHE A 153 -0.09 -5.27 -10.39
C PHE A 153 -0.47 -3.81 -10.62
N ALA A 154 0.01 -3.19 -11.70
CA ALA A 154 -0.24 -1.79 -11.95
C ALA A 154 -1.67 -1.59 -12.45
N GLU A 155 -2.46 -0.83 -11.70
CA GLU A 155 -3.80 -0.42 -12.11
C GLU A 155 -3.77 1.05 -12.51
N ALA A 156 -4.08 1.31 -13.78
CA ALA A 156 -4.06 2.66 -14.35
C ALA A 156 -5.32 3.45 -14.01
N GLY A 157 -5.15 4.76 -13.97
CA GLY A 157 -6.19 5.72 -13.65
C GLY A 157 -6.20 5.98 -12.16
N LEU A 158 -5.68 7.16 -11.80
CA LEU A 158 -5.86 7.96 -10.57
C LEU A 158 -7.30 7.94 -10.02
N ALA A 159 -7.84 6.77 -9.81
CA ALA A 159 -9.21 6.55 -9.44
C ALA A 159 -9.26 6.80 -7.95
N ASP A 160 -9.92 7.89 -7.60
CA ASP A 160 -10.23 8.30 -6.22
C ASP A 160 -10.73 7.12 -5.37
N ASP A 161 -11.29 6.08 -5.99
CA ASP A 161 -11.95 4.95 -5.33
C ASP A 161 -11.12 3.66 -5.24
N VAL A 162 -9.88 3.60 -5.76
CA VAL A 162 -9.06 2.36 -5.64
C VAL A 162 -8.64 2.11 -4.19
N TYR A 163 -8.53 3.18 -3.40
CA TYR A 163 -8.17 3.13 -1.99
C TYR A 163 -9.23 3.71 -1.04
N ILE A 164 -10.32 4.28 -1.56
CA ILE A 164 -11.50 4.66 -0.78
C ILE A 164 -12.47 3.48 -0.69
N TYR A 165 -12.53 2.83 0.47
CA TYR A 165 -13.77 2.20 0.91
C TYR A 165 -14.54 3.22 1.75
N ALA A 166 -15.55 3.87 1.16
CA ALA A 166 -16.48 4.68 1.92
C ALA A 166 -17.49 3.77 2.64
N GLU A 167 -17.99 4.15 3.83
CA GLU A 167 -19.03 3.41 4.57
C GLU A 167 -20.28 3.04 3.71
N ALA A 168 -20.50 3.75 2.60
CA ALA A 168 -21.55 3.47 1.64
C ALA A 168 -21.46 2.08 0.97
N ASP A 169 -20.26 1.49 0.89
CA ASP A 169 -20.04 0.20 0.23
C ASP A 169 -20.42 -1.02 1.09
N GLU A 170 -20.73 -0.84 2.37
CA GLU A 170 -21.32 -1.90 3.21
C GLU A 170 -22.72 -2.32 2.74
N ARG A 171 -23.47 -1.39 2.12
CA ARG A 171 -24.86 -1.65 1.70
C ARG A 171 -24.99 -2.36 0.36
N ARG A 172 -23.94 -2.40 -0.45
CA ARG A 172 -23.99 -3.06 -1.76
C ARG A 172 -23.66 -4.55 -1.64
N LEU A 173 -22.72 -4.91 -0.77
CA LEU A 173 -22.32 -6.31 -0.53
C LEU A 173 -23.29 -7.10 0.36
N SER A 174 -24.16 -6.43 1.13
CA SER A 174 -25.17 -7.10 1.96
C SER A 174 -26.45 -7.48 1.19
N ARG A 175 -26.66 -6.95 -0.02
CA ARG A 175 -27.84 -7.29 -0.85
C ARG A 175 -27.60 -8.42 -1.85
N ASP A 176 -26.37 -8.61 -2.35
CA ASP A 176 -26.08 -9.62 -3.37
C ASP A 176 -25.64 -10.99 -2.81
N GLY A 177 -25.55 -11.13 -1.48
CA GLY A 177 -25.17 -12.37 -0.80
C GLY A 177 -26.31 -13.20 -0.20
N ALA A 178 -27.57 -12.75 -0.33
CA ALA A 178 -28.69 -13.32 0.43
C ALA A 178 -29.96 -13.58 -0.39
N GLU A 179 -29.87 -13.97 -1.67
CA GLU A 179 -30.99 -14.63 -2.35
C GLU A 179 -30.50 -15.72 -3.31
N SER A 180 -30.02 -16.83 -2.77
CA SER A 180 -30.24 -18.13 -3.40
C SER A 180 -30.06 -19.23 -2.38
N LYS A 181 -31.16 -19.95 -2.12
CA LYS A 181 -31.34 -21.14 -1.27
C LYS A 181 -32.02 -20.85 0.06
N LEU A 182 -33.36 -20.84 0.00
CA LEU A 182 -34.25 -21.57 0.90
C LEU A 182 -35.68 -21.46 0.36
N GLY A 183 -36.32 -22.61 0.10
CA GLY A 183 -37.72 -22.65 -0.32
C GLY A 183 -38.11 -23.93 -1.06
N ALA A 184 -37.92 -25.10 -0.43
CA ALA A 184 -38.63 -26.31 -0.85
C ALA A 184 -39.91 -26.47 -0.02
N VAL A 185 -41.03 -26.67 -0.71
CA VAL A 185 -42.26 -27.42 -0.31
C VAL A 185 -43.15 -26.85 0.81
N SER A 186 -44.42 -26.51 0.51
CA SER A 186 -45.59 -27.37 0.80
C SER A 186 -46.95 -26.76 0.35
N THR A 187 -47.76 -27.62 -0.28
CA THR A 187 -49.26 -27.75 -0.29
C THR A 187 -50.18 -26.56 0.02
N ASP A 188 -51.09 -26.27 -0.91
CA ASP A 188 -52.50 -26.74 -0.87
C ASP A 188 -52.98 -27.07 -2.30
#